data_AF-A0A336LPZ6-F1
#
_entry.id   AF-A0A336LPZ6-F1
#
_cell.length_a   1.000
_cell.length_b   1.000
_cell.length_c   1.000
_cell.angle_alpha   90.00
_cell.angle_beta   90.00
_cell.angle_gamma   90.00
#
_symmetry.space_group_name_H-M   'P 1'
#
loop_
_entity.id
_entity.type
_entity.pdbx_description
1 polymer ?
#
loop_
_entity_poly.entity_id
_entity_poly.type
_entity_poly.pdbx_seq_one_letter_code
_entity_poly.pdbx_strand_id
1 'polypeptide(L)'
;MTFKFVIPLRSSELQSANKNSYFVTRVSAPTEIPGLLKNAKLDFRQNGPSFIIDHFDTFYSVFENNDCPMSTSVRAFDFLYEVIDKLCREIGADLNNPQLSDSDRLNLANITKMCIYLLVNIVKVIDTQLNNSANDIGKSNKKVIQNHDQPTITV
;
A
#
# COMPACT_ATOMS: atom_id res chain seq x y z
N MET A 1 -14.08 1.00 18.51
CA MET A 1 -13.39 -0.30 18.66
C MET A 1 -12.11 -0.07 19.43
N THR A 2 -11.76 -0.91 20.42
CA THR A 2 -10.54 -0.76 21.23
C THR A 2 -9.48 -1.79 20.81
N PHE A 3 -8.90 -1.60 19.62
CA PHE A 3 -7.74 -2.38 19.19
C PHE A 3 -6.48 -1.50 19.22
N LYS A 4 -5.31 -2.14 19.26
CA LYS A 4 -4.02 -1.45 19.08
C LYS A 4 -3.35 -1.95 17.81
N PHE A 5 -3.05 -1.03 16.88
CA PHE A 5 -2.22 -1.36 15.74
C PHE A 5 -0.75 -1.43 16.18
N VAL A 6 -0.17 -2.61 16.03
CA VAL A 6 1.25 -2.87 16.25
C VAL A 6 1.87 -3.03 14.87
N ILE A 7 2.87 -2.21 14.56
CA ILE A 7 3.57 -2.28 13.28
C ILE A 7 4.30 -3.63 13.23
N PRO A 8 3.97 -4.51 12.29
CA PRO A 8 4.58 -5.83 12.20
C PRO A 8 5.99 -5.73 11.60
N LEU A 9 6.86 -6.70 11.91
CA LEU A 9 8.17 -6.80 11.26
C LEU A 9 8.03 -7.42 9.85
N ARG A 10 7.12 -8.40 9.69
CA ARG A 10 6.75 -9.02 8.42
C ARG A 10 5.25 -8.87 8.17
N SER A 11 4.84 -8.57 6.92
CA SER A 11 3.42 -8.37 6.57
C SER A 11 2.54 -9.57 6.99
N SER A 12 3.05 -10.78 6.80
CA SER A 12 2.43 -12.06 7.23
C SER A 12 2.00 -12.10 8.70
N GLU A 13 2.62 -11.33 9.59
CA GLU A 13 2.22 -11.30 11.00
C GLU A 13 0.81 -10.73 11.18
N LEU A 14 0.37 -9.85 10.27
CA LEU A 14 -0.99 -9.31 10.27
C LEU A 14 -2.05 -10.33 9.83
N GLN A 15 -1.66 -11.46 9.25
CA GLN A 15 -2.61 -12.53 8.90
C GLN A 15 -2.92 -13.46 10.09
N SER A 16 -2.16 -13.33 11.19
CA SER A 16 -2.40 -14.11 12.41
C SER A 16 -3.26 -13.32 13.39
N ALA A 17 -4.42 -13.88 13.76
CA ALA A 17 -5.28 -13.26 14.75
C ALA A 17 -4.63 -13.33 16.14
N ASN A 18 -4.51 -12.18 16.80
CA ASN A 18 -4.09 -12.09 18.20
C ASN A 18 -5.09 -11.24 18.99
N LYS A 19 -5.28 -11.56 20.28
CA LYS A 19 -6.22 -10.83 21.13
C LYS A 19 -5.77 -9.36 21.25
N ASN A 20 -6.69 -8.47 20.90
CA ASN A 20 -6.58 -7.00 21.00
C ASN A 20 -5.67 -6.31 19.97
N SER A 21 -5.18 -7.01 18.95
CA SER A 21 -4.48 -6.40 17.82
C SER A 21 -5.31 -6.44 16.54
N TYR A 22 -5.04 -5.48 15.66
CA TYR A 22 -5.56 -5.53 14.30
C TYR A 22 -4.98 -6.76 13.57
N PHE A 23 -5.80 -7.41 12.76
CA PHE A 23 -5.39 -8.46 11.83
C PHE A 23 -6.11 -8.25 10.49
N VAL A 24 -5.44 -8.61 9.39
CA VAL A 24 -5.98 -8.57 8.05
C VAL A 24 -6.99 -9.69 7.90
N THR A 25 -8.21 -9.32 7.50
CA THR A 25 -9.32 -10.27 7.34
C THR A 25 -9.38 -10.83 5.92
N ARG A 26 -9.00 -10.01 4.93
CA ARG A 26 -9.11 -10.37 3.52
C ARG A 26 -7.95 -9.81 2.71
N VAL A 27 -7.28 -10.69 1.99
CA VAL A 27 -6.40 -10.32 0.88
C VAL A 27 -7.22 -10.41 -0.41
N SER A 28 -7.42 -9.28 -1.07
CA SER A 28 -8.24 -9.16 -2.29
C SER A 28 -7.42 -9.46 -3.55
N ALA A 29 -8.05 -10.00 -4.59
CA ALA A 29 -7.35 -10.29 -5.84
C ALA A 29 -6.99 -8.99 -6.57
N PRO A 30 -5.88 -8.94 -7.36
CA PRO A 30 -5.46 -7.74 -8.08
C PRO A 30 -6.55 -7.10 -8.97
N THR A 31 -7.46 -7.91 -9.50
CA THR A 31 -8.59 -7.46 -10.33
C THR A 31 -9.66 -6.68 -9.55
N GLU A 32 -9.79 -6.93 -8.24
CA GLU A 32 -10.78 -6.31 -7.37
C GLU A 32 -10.29 -4.97 -6.78
N ILE A 33 -8.98 -4.86 -6.55
CA ILE A 33 -8.33 -3.72 -5.87
C ILE A 33 -8.73 -2.37 -6.50
N PRO A 34 -8.75 -2.16 -7.83
CA PRO A 34 -9.13 -0.87 -8.40
C PRO A 34 -10.55 -0.43 -8.04
N GLY A 35 -11.49 -1.37 -7.89
CA GLY A 35 -12.86 -1.10 -7.45
C GLY A 35 -12.90 -0.75 -5.97
N LEU A 36 -12.19 -1.51 -5.14
CA LEU A 36 -12.10 -1.26 -3.70
C LEU A 36 -11.45 0.10 -3.39
N LEU A 37 -10.40 0.49 -4.11
CA LEU A 37 -9.78 1.82 -3.97
C LEU A 37 -10.75 2.97 -4.29
N LYS A 38 -11.68 2.77 -5.24
CA LYS A 38 -12.72 3.77 -5.53
C LYS A 38 -13.69 3.91 -4.37
N ASN A 39 -14.13 2.79 -3.79
CA ASN A 39 -15.02 2.79 -2.63
C ASN A 39 -14.34 3.45 -1.43
N ALA A 40 -13.10 3.08 -1.16
CA ALA A 40 -12.27 3.69 -0.12
C ALA A 40 -12.14 5.22 -0.29
N LYS A 41 -12.03 5.70 -1.54
CA LYS A 41 -11.97 7.14 -1.83
C LYS A 41 -13.29 7.86 -1.58
N LEU A 42 -14.44 7.19 -1.76
CA LEU A 42 -15.73 7.76 -1.39
C LEU A 42 -15.86 7.90 0.13
N ASP A 43 -15.45 6.88 0.88
CA ASP A 43 -15.52 6.89 2.34
C ASP A 43 -14.53 7.90 2.95
N PHE A 44 -13.34 8.05 2.37
CA PHE A 44 -12.39 9.09 2.77
C PHE A 44 -12.98 10.50 2.67
N ARG A 45 -13.78 10.79 1.63
CA ARG A 45 -14.41 12.11 1.47
C ARG A 45 -15.44 12.39 2.56
N GLN A 46 -16.09 11.36 3.09
CA GLN A 46 -17.12 11.49 4.12
C GLN A 46 -16.53 11.47 5.53
N ASN A 47 -15.57 10.58 5.78
CA ASN A 47 -15.09 10.21 7.11
C ASN A 47 -13.66 10.71 7.40
N GLY A 48 -12.99 11.34 6.43
CA GLY A 48 -11.60 11.75 6.56
C GLY A 48 -10.65 10.55 6.74
N PRO A 49 -9.48 10.75 7.37
CA PRO A 49 -8.46 9.70 7.55
C PRO A 49 -8.94 8.46 8.32
N SER A 50 -10.02 8.55 9.10
CA SER A 50 -10.59 7.44 9.86
C SER A 50 -11.08 6.28 8.98
N PHE A 51 -11.38 6.53 7.69
CA PHE A 51 -11.76 5.48 6.73
C PHE A 51 -10.74 4.32 6.66
N ILE A 52 -9.47 4.59 6.99
CA ILE A 52 -8.42 3.59 6.87
C ILE A 52 -8.66 2.38 7.76
N ILE A 53 -9.39 2.54 8.87
CA ILE A 53 -9.69 1.44 9.79
C ILE A 53 -10.50 0.35 9.07
N ASP A 54 -11.42 0.74 8.21
CA ASP A 54 -12.30 -0.17 7.46
C ASP A 54 -11.69 -0.60 6.12
N HIS A 55 -10.77 0.20 5.57
CA HIS A 55 -10.19 -0.01 4.24
C HIS A 55 -8.73 -0.47 4.23
N PHE A 56 -8.12 -0.71 5.40
CA PHE A 56 -6.71 -1.11 5.50
C PHE A 56 -6.39 -2.34 4.64
N ASP A 57 -7.24 -3.38 4.69
CA ASP A 57 -7.10 -4.63 3.92
C ASP A 57 -6.99 -4.38 2.41
N THR A 58 -7.67 -3.35 1.89
CA THR A 58 -7.60 -2.97 0.47
C THR A 58 -6.20 -2.54 0.08
N PHE A 59 -5.55 -1.70 0.88
CA PHE A 59 -4.19 -1.22 0.63
C PHE A 59 -3.16 -2.30 0.96
N TYR A 60 -3.39 -3.09 2.00
CA TYR A 60 -2.57 -4.25 2.34
C TYR A 60 -2.46 -5.21 1.15
N SER A 61 -3.59 -5.47 0.48
CA SER A 61 -3.66 -6.33 -0.69
C SER A 61 -2.81 -5.82 -1.87
N VAL A 62 -2.49 -4.52 -1.94
CA VAL A 62 -1.65 -3.97 -3.03
C VAL A 62 -0.24 -4.52 -2.98
N PHE A 63 0.34 -4.66 -1.78
CA PHE A 63 1.73 -5.11 -1.64
C PHE A 63 1.88 -6.58 -1.24
N GLU A 64 0.83 -7.20 -0.71
CA GLU A 64 0.85 -8.64 -0.45
C GLU A 64 0.76 -9.45 -1.76
N ASN A 65 0.10 -8.91 -2.79
CA ASN A 65 0.04 -9.54 -4.11
C ASN A 65 1.24 -9.12 -4.98
N ASN A 66 2.11 -10.09 -5.31
CA ASN A 66 3.25 -9.85 -6.20
C ASN A 66 2.84 -9.42 -7.63
N ASP A 67 1.63 -9.77 -8.06
CA ASP A 67 1.12 -9.52 -9.42
C ASP A 67 0.25 -8.24 -9.52
N CYS A 68 0.26 -7.38 -8.49
CA CYS A 68 -0.49 -6.13 -8.54
C CYS A 68 0.07 -5.21 -9.64
N PRO A 69 -0.75 -4.75 -10.62
CA PRO A 69 -0.26 -3.89 -11.70
C PRO A 69 0.33 -2.59 -11.14
N MET A 70 1.45 -2.13 -11.71
CA MET A 70 2.13 -0.88 -11.32
C MET A 70 1.17 0.32 -11.29
N SER A 71 0.25 0.41 -12.25
CA SER A 71 -0.76 1.46 -12.30
C SER A 71 -1.71 1.47 -11.08
N THR A 72 -1.97 0.30 -10.49
CA THR A 72 -2.75 0.15 -9.26
C THR A 72 -1.92 0.54 -8.04
N SER A 73 -0.66 0.11 -7.98
CA SER A 73 0.28 0.47 -6.91
C SER A 73 0.50 1.98 -6.82
N VAL A 74 0.75 2.65 -7.96
CA VAL A 74 0.91 4.11 -8.02
C VAL A 74 -0.38 4.83 -7.62
N ARG A 75 -1.55 4.36 -8.07
CA ARG A 75 -2.82 4.94 -7.65
C ARG A 75 -3.06 4.81 -6.14
N ALA A 76 -2.70 3.68 -5.55
CA ALA A 76 -2.80 3.47 -4.11
C ALA A 76 -1.84 4.39 -3.34
N PHE A 77 -0.62 4.59 -3.86
CA PHE A 77 0.36 5.55 -3.34
C PHE A 77 -0.17 6.98 -3.35
N ASP A 78 -0.63 7.48 -4.51
CA ASP A 78 -1.15 8.84 -4.65
C ASP A 78 -2.31 9.10 -3.68
N PHE A 79 -3.18 8.09 -3.54
CA PHE A 79 -4.30 8.18 -2.62
C PHE A 79 -3.85 8.20 -1.15
N LEU A 80 -2.92 7.33 -0.74
CA LEU A 80 -2.38 7.37 0.62
C LEU A 80 -1.64 8.68 0.92
N TYR A 81 -0.98 9.27 -0.07
CA TYR A 81 -0.34 10.57 0.07
C TYR A 81 -1.37 11.67 0.38
N GLU A 82 -2.50 11.69 -0.34
CA GLU A 82 -3.63 12.60 -0.07
C GLU A 82 -4.18 12.42 1.35
N VAL A 83 -4.32 11.17 1.80
CA VAL A 83 -4.77 10.83 3.15
C VAL A 83 -3.80 11.33 4.22
N ILE A 84 -2.50 11.13 4.01
CA ILE A 84 -1.45 11.53 4.96
C ILE A 84 -1.32 13.04 5.02
N ASP A 85 -1.43 13.77 3.89
CA ASP A 85 -1.45 15.23 3.90
C ASP A 85 -2.61 15.77 4.75
N LYS A 86 -3.82 15.22 4.57
CA LYS A 86 -4.98 15.58 5.39
C LYS A 86 -4.77 15.23 6.87
N LEU A 87 -4.26 14.03 7.16
CA LEU A 87 -3.95 13.60 8.52
C LEU A 87 -2.95 14.55 9.20
N CYS A 88 -1.87 14.94 8.52
CA CYS A 88 -0.87 15.87 9.05
C CYS A 88 -1.43 17.27 9.32
N ARG A 89 -2.41 17.74 8.55
CA ARG A 89 -3.10 19.01 8.80
C ARG A 89 -4.01 18.95 10.03
N GLU A 90 -4.67 17.81 10.24
CA GLU A 90 -5.64 17.61 11.31
C GLU A 90 -4.99 17.25 12.65
N ILE A 91 -3.89 16.48 12.63
CA ILE A 91 -3.21 15.97 13.84
C ILE A 91 -2.74 17.09 14.77
N GLY A 92 -2.36 18.25 14.22
CA GLY A 92 -1.91 19.39 15.02
C GLY A 92 -3.04 19.99 15.86
N ALA A 93 -4.26 20.06 15.32
CA ALA A 93 -5.42 20.53 16.06
C ALA A 93 -5.84 19.52 17.13
N ASP A 94 -5.82 18.23 16.80
CA ASP A 94 -6.21 17.15 17.71
C ASP A 94 -5.25 17.05 18.90
N LEU A 95 -3.93 17.12 18.68
CA LEU A 95 -2.95 17.02 19.76
C LEU A 95 -3.01 18.20 20.74
N ASN A 96 -3.42 19.38 20.27
CA ASN A 96 -3.59 20.57 21.09
C ASN A 96 -4.95 20.62 21.81
N ASN A 97 -5.86 19.66 21.55
CA ASN A 97 -7.15 19.60 22.21
C ASN A 97 -7.01 19.03 23.64
N PRO A 98 -7.24 19.84 24.70
CA PRO A 98 -7.14 19.37 26.08
C PRO A 98 -8.24 18.39 26.47
N GLN A 99 -9.32 18.29 25.68
CA GLN A 99 -10.44 17.37 25.88
C GLN A 99 -10.28 16.05 25.12
N LEU A 100 -9.15 15.83 24.44
CA LEU A 100 -8.92 14.61 23.66
C LEU A 100 -8.80 13.39 24.59
N SER A 101 -9.77 12.48 24.49
CA SER A 101 -9.84 11.28 25.31
C SER A 101 -8.71 10.29 24.99
N ASP A 102 -8.40 9.39 25.92
CA ASP A 102 -7.42 8.33 25.69
C ASP A 102 -7.81 7.40 24.53
N SER A 103 -9.11 7.19 24.32
CA SER A 103 -9.63 6.42 23.19
C SER A 103 -9.38 7.12 21.86
N ASP A 104 -9.57 8.44 21.80
CA ASP A 104 -9.35 9.22 20.59
C ASP A 104 -7.86 9.31 20.27
N ARG A 105 -7.01 9.47 21.30
CA ARG A 105 -5.54 9.39 21.17
C ARG A 105 -5.10 8.05 20.60
N LEU A 106 -5.68 6.95 21.09
CA LEU A 106 -5.39 5.61 20.59
C LEU A 106 -5.81 5.45 19.12
N ASN A 107 -7.00 5.92 18.75
CA ASN A 107 -7.49 5.88 17.37
C ASN A 107 -6.59 6.68 16.43
N LEU A 108 -6.24 7.91 16.81
CA LEU A 108 -5.32 8.76 16.04
C LEU A 108 -3.96 8.09 15.85
N ALA A 109 -3.42 7.48 16.90
CA ALA A 109 -2.18 6.72 16.82
C ALA A 109 -2.30 5.49 15.91
N ASN A 110 -3.43 4.78 15.94
CA ASN A 110 -3.67 3.62 15.07
C ASN A 110 -3.74 4.03 13.59
N ILE A 111 -4.55 5.05 13.27
CA ILE A 111 -4.69 5.60 11.92
C ILE A 111 -3.33 6.03 11.38
N THR A 112 -2.55 6.75 12.18
CA THR A 112 -1.22 7.20 11.79
C THR A 112 -0.29 6.03 11.48
N LYS A 113 -0.22 5.03 12.36
CA LYS A 113 0.63 3.85 12.13
C LYS A 113 0.18 3.04 10.92
N MET A 114 -1.12 2.87 10.73
CA MET A 114 -1.70 2.18 9.58
C MET A 114 -1.32 2.87 8.27
N CYS A 115 -1.58 4.17 8.14
CA CYS A 115 -1.27 4.93 6.92
C CYS A 115 0.22 4.90 6.58
N ILE A 116 1.10 5.14 7.56
CA ILE A 116 2.55 5.13 7.33
C ILE A 116 3.05 3.72 6.97
N TYR A 117 2.57 2.69 7.66
CA TYR A 117 2.92 1.30 7.34
C TYR A 117 2.53 0.94 5.90
N LEU A 118 1.31 1.27 5.48
CA LEU A 118 0.84 1.01 4.12
C LEU A 118 1.66 1.77 3.08
N LEU A 119 1.93 3.06 3.31
CA LEU A 119 2.71 3.89 2.39
C LEU A 119 4.10 3.31 2.14
N VAL A 120 4.82 2.97 3.21
CA VAL A 120 6.18 2.41 3.12
C VAL A 120 6.21 1.10 2.33
N ASN A 121 5.23 0.21 2.55
CA ASN A 121 5.20 -1.07 1.83
C ASN A 121 4.81 -0.90 0.35
N ILE A 122 3.91 0.02 0.03
CA ILE A 122 3.56 0.31 -1.36
C ILE A 122 4.75 0.91 -2.11
N VAL A 123 5.51 1.82 -1.49
CA VAL A 123 6.75 2.37 -2.10
C VAL A 123 7.75 1.25 -2.40
N LYS A 124 7.98 0.32 -1.46
CA LYS A 124 8.86 -0.83 -1.69
C LYS A 124 8.44 -1.69 -2.89
N VAL A 125 7.14 -1.90 -3.07
CA VAL A 125 6.61 -2.66 -4.21
C VAL A 125 6.81 -1.90 -5.51
N ILE A 126 6.52 -0.60 -5.54
CA ILE A 126 6.78 0.28 -6.70
C ILE A 126 8.27 0.23 -7.08
N ASP A 127 9.18 0.38 -6.12
CA ASP A 127 10.62 0.33 -6.34
C ASP A 127 11.07 -1.03 -6.90
N THR A 128 10.51 -2.12 -6.36
CA THR A 128 10.79 -3.48 -6.85
C THR A 128 10.32 -3.68 -8.28
N GLN A 129 9.11 -3.23 -8.62
CA GLN A 129 8.56 -3.31 -9.98
C GLN A 129 9.37 -2.48 -10.97
N LEU A 130 9.83 -1.29 -10.58
CA LEU A 130 10.68 -0.44 -11.41
C LEU A 130 12.06 -1.09 -11.69
N ASN A 131 12.69 -1.66 -10.66
CA ASN A 131 13.98 -2.35 -10.80
C ASN A 131 13.86 -3.60 -11.68
N ASN A 132 12.79 -4.37 -11.56
CA ASN A 132 12.54 -5.53 -12.40
C ASN A 132 12.37 -5.14 -13.88
N SER A 133 11.60 -4.08 -14.13
CA SER A 133 11.37 -3.55 -15.48
C SER A 133 12.67 -3.07 -16.15
N ALA A 134 13.55 -2.40 -15.41
CA ALA A 134 14.86 -1.96 -15.89
C ALA A 134 15.76 -3.15 -16.28
N ASN A 135 15.72 -4.23 -15.48
CA ASN A 135 16.52 -5.44 -15.73
C ASN A 135 16.05 -6.23 -16.96
N ASP A 136 14.74 -6.21 -17.28
CA ASP A 136 14.20 -6.91 -18.45
C ASP A 136 14.56 -6.22 -19.79
N ILE A 137 14.72 -4.89 -19.78
CA ILE A 137 15.22 -4.14 -20.94
C ILE A 137 16.68 -4.53 -21.23
N GLY A 138 17.51 -4.71 -20.19
CA GLY A 138 18.90 -5.15 -20.33
C GLY A 138 19.07 -6.57 -20.91
N LYS A 139 18.13 -7.49 -20.62
CA LYS A 139 18.14 -8.86 -21.17
C LYS A 139 17.69 -8.93 -22.62
N SER A 140 16.75 -8.07 -23.02
CA SER A 140 16.24 -8.02 -24.40
C SER A 140 17.31 -7.57 -25.40
N ASN A 141 18.16 -6.61 -25.01
CA ASN A 141 19.28 -6.15 -25.83
C ASN A 141 20.40 -7.20 -26.02
N LYS A 142 20.49 -8.21 -25.14
CA LYS A 142 21.48 -9.29 -25.26
C LYS A 142 21.06 -10.38 -26.25
N LYS A 143 19.75 -10.56 -26.48
CA LYS A 143 19.22 -11.52 -27.47
C LYS A 143 19.31 -11.01 -28.91
N VAL A 144 19.25 -9.70 -29.13
CA VAL A 144 19.35 -9.11 -30.48
C VAL A 144 20.77 -9.24 -31.06
N ILE A 145 21.80 -9.19 -30.20
CA ILE A 145 23.20 -9.26 -30.66
C ILE A 145 23.61 -10.69 -31.06
N GLN A 146 22.97 -11.74 -30.52
CA GLN A 146 23.32 -13.14 -30.87
C GLN A 146 22.72 -13.64 -32.20
N ASN A 147 21.79 -12.92 -32.83
CA ASN A 147 21.12 -13.36 -34.05
C ASN A 147 21.71 -12.77 -35.35
N HIS A 148 22.81 -12.00 -35.29
CA HIS A 148 23.37 -11.32 -36.47
C HIS A 148 24.63 -12.00 -37.08
N ASP A 149 25.10 -13.13 -36.54
CA ASP A 149 26.30 -13.83 -37.03
C ASP A 149 25.98 -15.21 -37.66
N GLN A 150 25.30 -15.22 -38.81
CA GLN A 150 25.40 -16.34 -39.76
C GLN A 150 25.63 -15.79 -41.18
N PRO A 151 26.83 -15.96 -41.78
CA PRO A 151 27.05 -15.64 -43.18
C PRO A 151 26.43 -16.72 -44.06
N THR A 152 25.45 -16.33 -44.87
CA THR A 152 24.90 -17.13 -45.97
C THR A 152 26.00 -17.34 -47.02
N ILE A 153 26.52 -18.56 -47.11
CA ILE A 153 27.29 -19.02 -48.27
C ILE A 153 26.31 -19.78 -49.17
N THR A 154 25.98 -19.21 -50.32
CA THR A 154 25.32 -19.94 -51.41
C THR A 154 26.35 -20.17 -52.51
N VAL A 155 26.48 -21.45 -52.88
CA VAL A 155 27.36 -22.03 -53.90
C VAL A 155 27.04 -21.51 -55.29
#